data_AF-J2L2F7-F1
#
_entry.id   AF-J2L2F7-F1
#
_cell.length_a   1.000
_cell.length_b   1.000
_cell.length_c   1.000
_cell.angle_alpha   90.00
_cell.angle_beta   90.00
_cell.angle_gamma   90.00
#
_symmetry.space_group_name_H-M   'P 1'
#
loop_
_entity.id
_entity.type
_entity.pdbx_description
1 polymer ?
#
loop_
_entity_poly.entity_id
_entity_poly.type
_entity_poly.pdbx_seq_one_letter_code
_entity_poly.pdbx_strand_id
1 'polypeptide(L)'
;MTAQTTMLHVRVDERLKQNAAEILADFGLTISDAVKILLTRIEKEKALPAGLTADPEAYDTWFRNKVREALTDTRPGVAHQVVMEAAKARLKK
;
A
#
# COMPACT_ATOMS: atom_id res chain seq x y z
N MET A 1 -2.85 5.81 -29.51
CA MET A 1 -4.29 5.86 -29.16
C MET A 1 -4.42 6.76 -27.94
N THR A 2 -5.17 7.87 -28.03
CA THR A 2 -5.37 8.77 -26.89
C THR A 2 -6.24 8.07 -25.84
N ALA A 3 -5.78 8.03 -24.59
CA ALA A 3 -6.56 7.44 -23.50
C ALA A 3 -7.86 8.24 -23.32
N GLN A 4 -9.01 7.57 -23.37
CA GLN A 4 -10.30 8.20 -23.07
C GLN A 4 -10.35 8.48 -21.57
N THR A 5 -10.32 9.76 -21.20
CA THR A 5 -10.40 10.18 -19.79
C THR A 5 -11.77 10.75 -19.49
N THR A 6 -12.38 10.31 -18.40
CA THR A 6 -13.62 10.88 -17.87
C THR A 6 -13.33 11.66 -16.59
N MET A 7 -14.01 12.78 -16.38
CA MET A 7 -13.90 13.58 -15.16
C MET A 7 -14.70 12.95 -14.01
N LEU A 8 -14.11 12.96 -12.81
CA LEU A 8 -14.74 12.51 -11.56
C LEU A 8 -14.94 13.73 -10.65
N HIS A 9 -16.18 14.00 -10.26
CA HIS A 9 -16.50 15.06 -9.29
C HIS A 9 -16.66 14.46 -7.89
N VAL A 10 -15.78 14.85 -6.97
CA VAL A 10 -15.82 14.42 -5.56
C VAL A 10 -16.03 15.65 -4.68
N ARG A 11 -16.99 15.57 -3.75
CA ARG A 11 -17.19 16.60 -2.73
C ARG A 11 -16.24 16.35 -1.58
N VAL A 12 -15.46 17.35 -1.23
CA VAL A 12 -14.55 17.35 -0.08
C VAL A 12 -14.63 18.71 0.61
N ASP A 13 -14.35 18.72 1.91
CA ASP A 13 -14.17 19.98 2.65
C ASP A 13 -12.95 20.75 2.12
N GLU A 14 -13.02 22.07 2.14
CA GLU A 14 -11.96 22.93 1.59
C GLU A 14 -10.65 22.80 2.37
N ARG A 15 -10.70 22.66 3.70
CA ARG A 15 -9.48 22.47 4.52
C ARG A 15 -8.88 21.10 4.25
N LEU A 16 -9.72 20.08 4.10
CA LEU A 16 -9.24 18.74 3.74
C LEU A 16 -8.52 18.75 2.39
N LYS A 17 -9.09 19.44 1.38
CA LYS A 17 -8.49 19.58 0.06
C LYS A 17 -7.12 20.27 0.12
N GLN A 18 -7.02 21.37 0.87
CA GLN A 18 -5.77 22.13 1.00
C GLN A 18 -4.69 21.30 1.70
N ASN A 19 -5.01 20.73 2.86
CA ASN A 19 -4.06 19.90 3.61
C ASN A 19 -3.60 18.68 2.82
N ALA A 20 -4.51 18.00 2.12
CA ALA A 20 -4.16 16.85 1.29
C ALA A 20 -3.26 17.26 0.12
N ALA A 21 -3.49 18.43 -0.49
CA ALA A 21 -2.64 18.94 -1.56
C ALA A 21 -1.22 19.22 -1.08
N GLU A 22 -1.07 19.83 0.10
CA GLU A 22 0.24 20.11 0.70
C GLU A 22 1.02 18.82 1.01
N ILE A 23 0.38 17.86 1.69
CA ILE A 23 1.01 16.57 2.01
C ILE A 23 1.43 15.84 0.74
N LEU A 24 0.59 15.83 -0.30
CA LEU A 24 0.92 15.15 -1.56
C LEU A 24 2.02 15.86 -2.34
N ALA A 25 2.13 17.19 -2.22
CA ALA A 25 3.18 17.98 -2.86
C ALA A 25 4.57 17.63 -2.32
N ASP A 26 4.68 17.26 -1.03
CA ASP A 26 5.94 16.76 -0.44
C ASP A 26 6.45 15.49 -1.14
N PHE A 27 5.55 14.72 -1.76
CA PHE A 27 5.86 13.54 -2.56
C PHE A 27 5.89 13.81 -4.07
N GLY A 28 5.71 15.06 -4.51
CA GLY A 28 5.63 15.44 -5.92
C GLY A 28 4.36 14.96 -6.62
N LEU A 29 3.28 14.71 -5.88
CA LEU A 29 2.00 14.19 -6.39
C LEU A 29 0.90 15.26 -6.31
N THR A 30 -0.05 15.19 -7.24
CA THR A 30 -1.31 15.95 -7.15
C THR A 30 -2.41 15.11 -6.52
N ILE A 31 -3.51 15.75 -6.11
CA ILE A 31 -4.73 15.03 -5.67
C ILE A 31 -5.22 14.08 -6.79
N SER A 32 -5.17 14.53 -8.05
CA SER A 32 -5.58 13.71 -9.19
C SER A 32 -4.71 12.46 -9.36
N ASP A 33 -3.41 12.57 -9.08
CA ASP A 33 -2.50 11.41 -9.11
C ASP A 33 -2.82 10.42 -7.99
N ALA A 34 -3.04 10.92 -6.78
CA ALA A 34 -3.43 10.08 -5.64
C ALA A 34 -4.76 9.34 -5.91
N VAL A 35 -5.77 10.03 -6.45
CA VAL A 35 -7.05 9.42 -6.85
C VAL A 35 -6.86 8.37 -7.94
N LYS A 36 -6.03 8.65 -8.95
CA LYS A 36 -5.73 7.69 -10.02
C LYS A 36 -5.04 6.43 -9.46
N ILE A 37 -4.03 6.60 -8.62
CA ILE A 37 -3.31 5.49 -7.96
C ILE A 37 -4.29 4.64 -7.15
N LEU A 38 -5.15 5.27 -6.34
CA LEU A 38 -6.16 4.57 -5.54
C LEU A 38 -7.09 3.73 -6.42
N LEU A 39 -7.69 4.34 -7.45
CA LEU A 39 -8.64 3.66 -8.34
C LEU A 39 -7.97 2.53 -9.14
N THR A 40 -6.75 2.75 -9.64
CA THR A 40 -5.98 1.69 -10.32
C THR A 40 -5.68 0.53 -9.38
N ARG A 41 -5.37 0.81 -8.11
CA ARG A 41 -5.09 -0.25 -7.13
C ARG A 41 -6.34 -1.06 -6.80
N ILE A 42 -7.48 -0.39 -6.60
CA ILE A 42 -8.78 -1.07 -6.41
C ILE A 42 -9.14 -1.94 -7.61
N GLU A 43 -8.94 -1.41 -8.83
CA GLU A 43 -9.23 -2.14 -10.06
C GLU A 43 -8.34 -3.38 -10.21
N LYS A 44 -7.04 -3.26 -9.94
CA LYS A 44 -6.06 -4.35 -10.07
C LYS A 44 -6.19 -5.41 -8.97
N GLU A 45 -6.39 -4.99 -7.73
CA GLU A 45 -6.45 -5.87 -6.57
C GLU A 45 -7.85 -6.44 -6.32
N LYS A 46 -8.89 -5.89 -6.97
CA LYS A 46 -10.32 -6.21 -6.73
C LYS A 46 -10.72 -6.10 -5.26
N ALA A 47 -9.99 -5.29 -4.49
CA ALA A 47 -10.17 -5.04 -3.07
C ALA A 47 -9.70 -3.61 -2.74
N LEU A 48 -10.07 -3.10 -1.56
CA LEU A 48 -9.54 -1.83 -1.07
C LEU A 48 -8.08 -1.98 -0.62
N PRO A 49 -7.22 -0.98 -0.86
CA PRO A 49 -5.81 -1.04 -0.45
C PRO A 49 -5.62 -1.28 1.05
N ALA A 50 -4.64 -2.11 1.40
CA ALA A 50 -4.21 -2.32 2.78
C ALA A 50 -3.82 -0.97 3.43
N GLY A 51 -4.50 -0.60 4.52
CA GLY A 51 -4.38 0.70 5.20
C GLY A 51 -5.64 1.58 5.12
N LEU A 52 -6.57 1.30 4.19
CA LEU A 52 -7.90 1.94 4.16
C LEU A 52 -8.98 1.12 4.84
N THR A 53 -8.78 -0.20 4.96
CA THR A 53 -9.72 -1.16 5.57
C THR A 53 -9.19 -1.87 6.80
N ALA A 54 -7.88 -1.81 7.01
CA ALA A 54 -7.32 -2.31 8.25
C ALA A 54 -7.67 -1.26 9.30
N ASP A 55 -8.63 -1.58 10.17
CA ASP A 55 -8.75 -0.94 11.46
C ASP A 55 -7.33 -0.81 12.04
N PRO A 56 -6.84 0.41 12.32
CA PRO A 56 -5.50 0.61 12.83
C PRO A 56 -5.19 -0.31 14.02
N GLU A 57 -6.20 -0.59 14.85
CA GLU A 57 -6.08 -1.51 15.99
C GLU A 57 -5.92 -2.98 15.55
N ALA A 58 -6.64 -3.41 14.51
CA ALA A 58 -6.47 -4.74 13.92
C ALA A 58 -5.11 -4.90 13.23
N TYR A 59 -4.60 -3.86 12.56
CA TYR A 59 -3.26 -3.85 11.98
C TYR A 59 -2.18 -3.96 13.05
N ASP A 60 -2.28 -3.14 14.10
CA ASP A 60 -1.36 -3.16 15.23
C ASP A 60 -1.35 -4.52 15.94
N THR A 61 -2.53 -5.11 16.13
CA THR A 61 -2.68 -6.44 16.75
C THR A 61 -2.03 -7.52 15.89
N TRP A 62 -2.28 -7.51 14.59
CA TRP A 62 -1.65 -8.43 13.65
C TRP A 62 -0.12 -8.27 13.64
N PHE A 63 0.38 -7.04 13.57
CA PHE A 63 1.81 -6.75 13.54
C PHE A 63 2.50 -7.20 14.83
N ARG A 64 1.94 -6.88 16.00
CA ARG A 64 2.47 -7.30 17.31
C ARG A 64 2.49 -8.82 17.46
N ASN A 65 1.47 -9.51 16.97
CA ASN A 65 1.43 -10.97 16.98
C ASN A 65 2.52 -11.56 16.08
N LYS A 66 2.74 -11.01 14.89
CA LYS A 66 3.83 -11.45 13.99
C LYS A 66 5.22 -11.19 14.56
N VAL A 67 5.43 -10.05 15.24
CA VAL A 67 6.68 -9.76 15.95
C VAL A 67 6.90 -10.75 17.09
N ARG A 68 5.87 -11.04 17.90
CA ARG A 68 5.97 -12.03 18.98
C ARG A 68 6.30 -13.42 18.44
N GLU A 69 5.62 -13.85 17.38
CA GLU A 69 5.88 -15.13 16.71
C GLU A 69 7.34 -15.24 16.29
N ALA A 70 7.89 -14.19 15.66
CA ALA A 70 9.29 -14.15 15.23
C ALA A 70 10.29 -14.14 16.40
N LEU A 71 9.99 -13.46 17.51
CA LEU A 71 10.84 -13.46 18.70
C LEU A 71 10.85 -14.82 19.42
N THR A 72 9.76 -15.57 19.34
CA THR A 72 9.64 -16.92 19.92
C THR A 72 10.10 -18.03 18.96
N ASP A 73 10.43 -17.68 17.72
CA ASP A 73 10.83 -18.64 16.70
C ASP A 73 12.22 -19.21 17.02
N THR A 74 12.27 -20.51 17.33
CA THR A 74 13.52 -21.22 17.64
C THR A 74 14.19 -21.81 16.41
N ARG A 75 13.67 -21.58 15.19
CA ARG A 75 14.28 -22.07 13.96
C ARG A 75 15.65 -21.41 13.76
N PRO A 76 16.64 -22.16 13.24
CA PRO A 76 17.93 -21.58 12.93
C PRO A 76 17.78 -20.50 11.85
N GLY A 77 18.52 -19.40 12.02
CA GLY A 77 18.58 -18.34 11.02
C GLY A 77 19.03 -18.90 9.66
N VAL A 78 18.37 -18.45 8.60
CA VAL A 78 18.73 -18.84 7.22
C VAL A 78 19.71 -17.82 6.66
N ALA A 79 20.80 -18.28 6.06
CA ALA A 79 21.76 -17.40 5.41
C ALA A 79 21.11 -16.58 4.28
N HIS A 80 21.43 -15.30 4.21
CA HIS A 80 20.88 -14.36 3.22
C HIS A 80 20.95 -14.91 1.78
N GLN A 81 22.07 -15.51 1.39
CA GLN A 81 22.26 -16.08 0.05
C GLN A 81 21.19 -17.13 -0.30
N VAL A 82 20.85 -18.01 0.64
CA VAL A 82 19.85 -19.08 0.45
C VAL A 82 18.46 -18.48 0.27
N VAL A 83 18.12 -17.46 1.06
CA VAL A 83 16.85 -16.72 0.94
C VAL A 83 16.74 -16.05 -0.43
N MET A 84 17.81 -15.40 -0.89
CA MET A 84 17.81 -14.66 -2.16
C MET A 84 17.68 -15.59 -3.38
N GLU A 85 18.34 -16.74 -3.37
CA GLU A 85 18.20 -17.73 -4.45
C GLU A 85 16.78 -18.32 -4.51
N ALA A 86 16.19 -18.63 -3.35
CA ALA A 86 14.80 -19.10 -3.28
C ALA A 86 13.78 -18.05 -3.75
N ALA A 87 14.01 -16.77 -3.44
CA ALA A 87 13.15 -15.67 -3.90
C ALA A 87 13.24 -15.47 -5.42
N LYS A 88 14.46 -15.45 -5.98
CA LYS A 88 14.69 -15.34 -7.43
C LYS A 88 14.01 -16.47 -8.21
N ALA A 89 14.05 -17.70 -7.69
CA ALA A 89 13.42 -18.85 -8.34
C ALA A 89 11.88 -18.72 -8.43
N ARG A 90 11.23 -18.08 -7.45
CA ARG A 90 9.78 -17.84 -7.45
C ARG A 90 9.33 -16.76 -8.44
N LEU A 91 10.20 -15.80 -8.75
CA LEU A 91 9.91 -14.70 -9.69
C LEU A 91 10.08 -15.09 -11.17
N LYS A 92 10.73 -16.23 -11.45
CA LYS A 92 10.97 -16.74 -12.81
C LYS A 92 9.86 -17.68 -13.31
N LYS A 93 8.73 -17.75 -12.62
CA LYS A 93 7.56 -18.57 -12.98
C LYS A 93 6.42 -17.67 -13.41
#